data_AF-X1ENS6-F1
#
_entry.id   AF-X1ENS6-F1
#
_cell.length_a   1.000
_cell.length_b   1.000
_cell.length_c   1.000
_cell.angle_alpha   90.00
_cell.angle_beta   90.00
_cell.angle_gamma   90.00
#
_symmetry.space_group_name_H-M   'P 1'
#
loop_
_entity.id
_entity.type
_entity.pdbx_description
1 polymer ?
#
loop_
_entity_poly.entity_id
_entity_poly.type
_entity_poly.pdbx_seq_one_letter_code
_entity_poly.pdbx_strand_id
1 'polypeptide(L)'
;QVLSQLLVSKVGKLLDRISPTKSIVVINLLKSLFIFLLVFTFTPYDFAATLIFLYLASESNTYFIQAIMSRISIKHRGKMFGLNMWVDQLGRVIGPLIGGILWDSLAYSAPFIVSIFIGLALIPIFIFAIKKLSVFVVEQVERDKKK
;
A
#
# COMPACT_ATOMS: atom_id res chain seq x y z
N GLN A 1 -10.29 10.99 -5.63
CA GLN A 1 -10.65 9.61 -6.05
C GLN A 1 -10.83 9.47 -7.56
N VAL A 2 -11.64 10.30 -8.24
CA VAL A 2 -11.81 10.21 -9.71
C VAL A 2 -10.53 10.53 -10.49
N LEU A 3 -9.78 11.55 -10.06
CA LEU A 3 -8.52 11.96 -10.71
C LEU A 3 -7.41 10.90 -10.57
N SER A 4 -7.35 10.20 -9.43
CA SER A 4 -6.40 9.10 -9.21
C SER A 4 -6.77 7.86 -10.05
N GLN A 5 -8.05 7.58 -10.22
CA GLN A 5 -8.53 6.47 -11.06
C GLN A 5 -8.23 6.69 -12.56
N LEU A 6 -8.35 7.93 -13.05
CA LEU A 6 -8.02 8.30 -14.43
C LEU A 6 -6.52 8.13 -14.74
N LEU A 7 -5.65 8.56 -13.83
CA LEU A 7 -4.19 8.41 -13.97
C LEU A 7 -3.77 6.93 -13.95
N VAL A 8 -4.39 6.11 -13.10
CA VAL A 8 -4.11 4.66 -13.02
C VAL A 8 -4.40 3.94 -14.35
N SER A 9 -5.44 4.33 -15.10
CA SER A 9 -5.76 3.68 -16.39
C SER A 9 -4.66 3.90 -17.45
N LYS A 10 -4.02 5.08 -17.45
CA LYS A 10 -2.94 5.42 -18.39
C LYS A 10 -1.58 4.85 -17.97
N VAL A 11 -1.33 4.82 -16.66
CA VAL A 11 -0.07 4.30 -16.08
C VAL A 11 -0.04 2.77 -16.02
N GLY A 12 -1.20 2.09 -16.07
CA GLY A 12 -1.29 0.62 -16.05
C GLY A 12 -0.44 -0.08 -17.11
N LYS A 13 -0.40 0.44 -18.35
CA LYS A 13 0.46 -0.10 -19.43
C LYS A 13 1.96 0.12 -19.19
N LEU A 14 2.34 1.13 -18.40
CA LEU A 14 3.73 1.41 -18.04
C LEU A 14 4.18 0.56 -16.83
N LEU A 15 3.25 0.31 -15.89
CA LEU A 15 3.46 -0.54 -14.71
C LEU A 15 3.58 -2.03 -15.04
N ASP A 16 3.02 -2.52 -16.15
CA ASP A 16 3.20 -3.91 -16.60
C ASP A 16 4.68 -4.28 -16.89
N ARG A 17 5.58 -3.28 -17.01
CA ARG A 17 7.04 -3.51 -17.15
C ARG A 17 7.81 -3.49 -15.83
N ILE A 18 7.20 -3.03 -14.74
CA ILE A 18 7.87 -2.94 -13.43
C ILE A 18 7.52 -4.20 -12.63
N SER A 19 8.56 -4.92 -12.19
CA SER A 19 8.38 -6.11 -11.37
C SER A 19 7.56 -5.78 -10.11
N PRO A 20 6.45 -6.51 -9.84
CA PRO A 20 5.53 -6.21 -8.75
C PRO A 20 6.19 -6.03 -7.36
N THR A 21 7.23 -6.81 -7.10
CA THR A 21 8.05 -6.73 -5.88
C THR A 21 8.77 -5.40 -5.72
N LYS A 22 9.36 -4.86 -6.80
CA LYS A 22 10.06 -3.57 -6.74
C LYS A 22 9.08 -2.41 -6.50
N SER A 23 7.91 -2.44 -7.13
CA SER A 23 6.88 -1.41 -6.91
C SER A 23 6.47 -1.30 -5.45
N ILE A 24 6.19 -2.44 -4.80
CA ILE A 24 5.76 -2.44 -3.39
C ILE A 24 6.86 -1.94 -2.45
N VAL A 25 8.13 -2.28 -2.74
CA VAL A 25 9.29 -1.79 -1.96
C VAL A 25 9.40 -0.28 -2.09
N VAL A 26 9.39 0.25 -3.33
CA VAL A 26 9.52 1.68 -3.59
C VAL A 26 8.37 2.46 -2.93
N ILE A 27 7.12 1.98 -3.06
CA ILE A 27 5.96 2.66 -2.47
C ILE A 27 6.06 2.69 -0.93
N ASN A 28 6.44 1.58 -0.29
CA ASN A 28 6.55 1.55 1.19
C ASN A 28 7.73 2.37 1.71
N LEU A 29 8.87 2.38 1.00
CA LEU A 29 9.99 3.27 1.32
C LEU A 29 9.58 4.74 1.19
N LEU A 30 8.88 5.09 0.11
CA LEU A 30 8.41 6.45 -0.12
C LEU A 30 7.42 6.91 0.96
N LYS A 31 6.48 6.05 1.35
CA LYS A 31 5.58 6.31 2.49
C LYS A 31 6.35 6.53 3.78
N SER A 32 7.32 5.65 4.07
CA SER A 32 8.14 5.75 5.29
C SER A 32 8.93 7.06 5.33
N LEU A 33 9.47 7.48 4.18
CA LEU A 33 10.13 8.77 4.03
C LEU A 33 9.19 9.95 4.31
N PHE A 34 7.97 9.95 3.76
CA PHE A 34 7.01 11.04 4.00
C PHE A 34 6.49 11.06 5.44
N ILE A 35 6.30 9.91 6.08
CA ILE A 35 5.96 9.85 7.52
C ILE A 35 7.11 10.42 8.36
N PHE A 36 8.36 10.11 7.99
CA PHE A 36 9.53 10.68 8.65
C PHE A 36 9.60 12.20 8.49
N LEU A 37 9.41 12.72 7.26
CA LEU A 37 9.36 14.15 7.00
C LEU A 37 8.26 14.86 7.81
N LEU A 38 7.12 14.19 8.01
CA LEU A 38 6.00 14.71 8.81
C LEU A 38 6.42 15.06 10.25
N VAL A 39 7.36 14.30 10.83
CA VAL A 39 7.87 14.54 12.21
C VAL A 39 8.67 15.84 12.31
N PHE A 40 9.32 16.27 11.22
CA PHE A 40 10.16 17.47 11.16
C PHE A 40 9.45 18.67 10.52
N THR A 41 8.12 18.62 10.43
CA THR A 41 7.36 19.66 9.75
C THR A 41 6.90 20.73 10.74
N PHE A 42 7.39 21.96 10.56
CA PHE A 42 7.11 23.08 11.50
C PHE A 42 6.13 24.12 10.94
N THR A 43 5.86 24.12 9.62
CA THR A 43 4.91 25.05 9.00
C THR A 43 3.63 24.33 8.55
N PRO A 44 2.46 24.99 8.62
CA PRO A 44 1.20 24.39 8.15
C PRO A 44 1.21 24.01 6.66
N TYR A 45 1.93 24.76 5.83
CA TYR A 45 2.02 24.52 4.38
C TYR A 45 2.84 23.27 4.07
N ASP A 46 4.00 23.10 4.71
CA ASP A 46 4.83 21.91 4.55
C ASP A 46 4.08 20.66 5.07
N PHE A 47 3.29 20.84 6.13
CA PHE A 47 2.50 19.76 6.70
C PHE A 47 1.42 19.29 5.74
N ALA A 48 0.66 20.23 5.17
CA ALA A 48 -0.35 19.94 4.17
C ALA A 48 0.26 19.29 2.91
N ALA A 49 1.39 19.80 2.42
CA ALA A 49 2.09 19.25 1.27
C ALA A 49 2.51 17.78 1.52
N THR A 50 3.13 17.52 2.67
CA THR A 50 3.58 16.17 3.06
C THR A 50 2.41 15.19 3.19
N LEU A 51 1.27 15.64 3.75
CA LEU A 51 0.06 14.82 3.82
C LEU A 51 -0.51 14.46 2.45
N ILE A 52 -0.49 15.39 1.49
CA ILE A 52 -0.95 15.13 0.12
C ILE A 52 -0.07 14.03 -0.52
N PHE A 53 1.25 14.14 -0.41
CA PHE A 53 2.15 13.12 -0.94
C PHE A 53 1.99 11.77 -0.26
N LEU A 54 1.83 11.76 1.07
CA LEU A 54 1.59 10.55 1.84
C LEU A 54 0.27 9.88 1.43
N TYR A 55 -0.79 10.66 1.19
CA TYR A 55 -2.07 10.18 0.73
C TYR A 55 -1.97 9.55 -0.67
N LEU A 56 -1.30 10.22 -1.61
CA LEU A 56 -1.08 9.70 -2.96
C LEU A 56 -0.29 8.38 -2.96
N ALA A 57 0.77 8.29 -2.15
CA ALA A 57 1.56 7.07 -2.02
C ALA A 57 0.75 5.92 -1.40
N SER A 58 -0.10 6.22 -0.41
CA SER A 58 -0.96 5.24 0.24
C SER A 58 -2.03 4.70 -0.70
N GLU A 59 -2.71 5.57 -1.45
CA GLU A 59 -3.72 5.15 -2.44
C GLU A 59 -3.11 4.33 -3.57
N SER A 60 -1.91 4.70 -4.03
CA SER A 60 -1.17 3.93 -5.04
C SER A 60 -0.89 2.49 -4.60
N ASN A 61 -0.54 2.29 -3.32
CA ASN A 61 -0.37 0.95 -2.74
C ASN A 61 -1.68 0.15 -2.77
N THR A 62 -2.79 0.78 -2.41
CA THR A 62 -4.11 0.15 -2.40
C THR A 62 -4.54 -0.29 -3.80
N TYR A 63 -4.41 0.58 -4.81
CA TYR A 63 -4.74 0.21 -6.19
C TYR A 63 -3.84 -0.91 -6.73
N PHE A 64 -2.56 -0.91 -6.35
CA PHE A 64 -1.62 -1.95 -6.74
C PHE A 64 -2.00 -3.33 -6.16
N ILE A 65 -2.34 -3.39 -4.88
CA ILE A 65 -2.81 -4.63 -4.22
C ILE A 65 -4.11 -5.11 -4.87
N GLN A 66 -5.08 -4.21 -5.10
CA GLN A 66 -6.33 -4.56 -5.77
C GLN A 66 -6.12 -5.09 -7.20
N ALA A 67 -5.17 -4.52 -7.95
CA ALA A 67 -4.83 -4.99 -9.28
C ALA A 67 -4.29 -6.44 -9.24
N ILE A 68 -3.37 -6.75 -8.32
CA ILE A 68 -2.84 -8.11 -8.15
C ILE A 68 -3.96 -9.08 -7.72
N MET A 69 -4.76 -8.71 -6.72
CA MET A 69 -5.88 -9.53 -6.24
C MET A 69 -6.88 -9.85 -7.35
N SER A 70 -7.17 -8.88 -8.23
CA SER A 70 -8.09 -9.07 -9.36
C SER A 70 -7.60 -10.15 -10.34
N ARG A 71 -6.28 -10.25 -10.55
CA ARG A 71 -5.65 -11.22 -11.45
C ARG A 71 -5.60 -12.63 -10.88
N ILE A 72 -5.69 -12.79 -9.55
CA ILE A 72 -5.54 -14.09 -8.86
C ILE A 72 -6.90 -14.66 -8.44
N SER A 73 -7.86 -13.82 -8.07
CA SER A 73 -9.10 -14.26 -7.41
C SER A 73 -10.27 -14.59 -8.35
N ILE A 74 -10.03 -15.03 -9.60
CA ILE A 74 -11.06 -15.14 -10.66
C ILE A 74 -12.37 -15.82 -10.20
N LYS A 75 -12.28 -16.96 -9.50
CA LYS A 75 -13.46 -17.75 -9.07
C LYS A 75 -14.18 -17.20 -7.84
N HIS A 76 -13.46 -16.51 -6.94
CA HIS A 76 -13.97 -16.07 -5.64
C HIS A 76 -13.68 -14.57 -5.37
N ARG A 77 -13.79 -13.73 -6.40
CA ARG A 77 -13.46 -12.29 -6.34
C ARG A 77 -14.20 -11.59 -5.21
N GLY A 78 -15.52 -11.75 -5.12
CA GLY A 78 -16.35 -11.08 -4.09
C GLY A 78 -15.90 -11.39 -2.66
N LYS A 79 -15.60 -12.67 -2.37
CA LYS A 79 -15.10 -13.10 -1.06
C LYS A 79 -13.72 -12.50 -0.74
N MET A 80 -12.83 -12.49 -1.73
CA MET A 80 -11.46 -11.98 -1.55
C MET A 80 -11.44 -10.46 -1.34
N PHE A 81 -12.18 -9.70 -2.15
CA PHE A 81 -12.31 -8.25 -2.00
C PHE A 81 -13.08 -7.89 -0.71
N GLY A 82 -14.12 -8.65 -0.35
CA GLY A 82 -14.84 -8.47 0.91
C GLY A 82 -13.96 -8.67 2.14
N LEU A 83 -13.12 -9.71 2.14
CA LEU A 83 -12.16 -9.94 3.24
C LEU A 83 -11.12 -8.81 3.32
N ASN A 84 -10.59 -8.37 2.17
CA ASN A 84 -9.64 -7.25 2.13
C ASN A 84 -10.27 -5.96 2.67
N MET A 85 -11.52 -5.67 2.30
CA MET A 85 -12.24 -4.52 2.83
C MET A 85 -12.44 -4.63 4.35
N TRP A 86 -12.82 -5.80 4.86
CA TRP A 86 -12.92 -6.03 6.30
C TRP A 86 -11.60 -5.78 7.04
N VAL A 87 -10.48 -6.28 6.52
CA VAL A 87 -9.15 -6.06 7.11
C VAL A 87 -8.76 -4.58 7.05
N ASP A 88 -9.02 -3.89 5.94
CA ASP A 88 -8.75 -2.45 5.81
C ASP A 88 -9.55 -1.64 6.85
N GLN A 89 -10.85 -1.94 7.00
CA GLN A 89 -11.71 -1.27 7.98
C GLN A 89 -11.26 -1.54 9.43
N LEU A 90 -10.86 -2.77 9.75
CA LEU A 90 -10.31 -3.09 11.08
C LEU A 90 -9.03 -2.29 11.35
N GLY A 91 -8.14 -2.20 10.36
CA GLY A 91 -6.92 -1.39 10.45
C GLY A 91 -7.22 0.10 10.68
N ARG A 92 -8.26 0.64 10.04
CA ARG A 92 -8.69 2.04 10.23
C ARG A 92 -9.26 2.34 11.61
N VAL A 93 -9.76 1.33 12.32
CA VAL A 93 -10.24 1.48 13.70
C VAL A 93 -9.10 1.29 14.68
N ILE A 94 -8.34 0.20 14.52
CA ILE A 94 -7.25 -0.17 15.45
C ILE A 94 -6.08 0.82 15.35
N GLY A 95 -5.76 1.31 14.15
CA GLY A 95 -4.64 2.21 13.91
C GLY A 95 -4.71 3.50 14.75
N PRO A 96 -5.78 4.30 14.67
CA PRO A 96 -5.94 5.51 15.49
C PRO A 96 -6.02 5.21 17.00
N LEU A 97 -6.60 4.09 17.42
CA LEU A 97 -6.63 3.71 18.83
C LEU A 97 -5.22 3.48 19.38
N ILE A 98 -4.41 2.69 18.70
CA ILE A 98 -3.01 2.46 19.07
C ILE A 98 -2.21 3.77 18.95
N GLY A 99 -2.43 4.53 17.88
CA GLY A 99 -1.78 5.83 17.67
C GLY A 99 -2.07 6.84 18.79
N GLY A 100 -3.32 6.94 19.23
CA GLY A 100 -3.71 7.81 20.35
C GLY A 100 -3.05 7.38 21.66
N ILE A 101 -3.05 6.09 21.97
CA ILE A 101 -2.38 5.57 23.18
C ILE A 101 -0.87 5.88 23.13
N LEU A 102 -0.22 5.68 21.99
CA LEU A 102 1.21 5.98 21.82
C LEU A 102 1.52 7.49 21.96
N TRP A 103 0.62 8.33 21.45
CA TRP A 103 0.72 9.78 21.56
C TRP A 103 0.67 10.24 23.03
N ASP A 104 -0.28 9.72 23.80
CA ASP A 104 -0.49 10.11 25.19
C ASP A 104 0.55 9.52 26.16
N SER A 105 1.03 8.29 25.88
CA SER A 105 1.89 7.54 26.82
C SER A 105 3.39 7.71 26.61
N LEU A 106 3.85 8.01 25.38
CA LEU A 106 5.28 8.04 25.04
C LEU A 106 5.73 9.43 24.59
N ALA A 107 5.22 9.89 23.45
CA ALA A 107 5.56 11.18 22.86
C ALA A 107 4.67 11.50 21.66
N TYR A 108 4.56 12.78 21.32
CA TYR A 108 3.89 13.26 20.10
C TYR A 108 4.45 12.65 18.80
N SER A 109 5.74 12.29 18.77
CA SER A 109 6.38 11.65 17.61
C SER A 109 6.22 10.12 17.57
N ALA A 110 5.83 9.49 18.69
CA ALA A 110 5.81 8.04 18.82
C ALA A 110 4.90 7.32 17.81
N PRO A 111 3.67 7.79 17.50
CA PRO A 111 2.80 7.12 16.54
C PRO A 111 3.40 7.07 15.12
N PHE A 112 4.10 8.13 14.73
CA PHE A 112 4.74 8.23 13.42
C PHE A 112 5.95 7.30 13.33
N ILE A 113 6.80 7.29 14.37
CA ILE A 113 7.98 6.43 14.43
C ILE A 113 7.55 4.96 14.37
N VAL A 114 6.56 4.56 15.16
CA VAL A 114 6.03 3.18 15.13
C VAL A 114 5.45 2.83 13.76
N SER A 115 4.75 3.77 13.11
CA SER A 115 4.22 3.57 11.75
C SER A 115 5.32 3.33 10.70
N ILE A 116 6.47 4.02 10.83
CA ILE A 116 7.64 3.79 9.96
C ILE A 116 8.17 2.38 10.15
N PHE A 117 8.39 1.95 11.39
CA PHE A 117 8.91 0.60 11.69
C PHE A 117 7.97 -0.49 11.19
N ILE A 118 6.66 -0.36 11.42
CA ILE A 118 5.65 -1.30 10.92
C ILE A 118 5.68 -1.33 9.39
N GLY A 119 5.69 -0.18 8.73
CA GLY A 119 5.73 -0.09 7.26
C GLY A 119 6.96 -0.78 6.65
N LEU A 120 8.13 -0.58 7.25
CA LEU A 120 9.37 -1.21 6.81
C LEU A 120 9.41 -2.72 7.12
N ALA A 121 8.93 -3.14 8.28
CA ALA A 121 8.88 -4.55 8.69
C ALA A 121 7.94 -5.40 7.82
N LEU A 122 6.91 -4.79 7.22
CA LEU A 122 5.99 -5.48 6.32
C LEU A 122 6.57 -5.73 4.91
N ILE A 123 7.62 -5.01 4.50
CA ILE A 123 8.24 -5.17 3.18
C ILE A 123 8.64 -6.63 2.88
N PRO A 124 9.42 -7.34 3.72
CA PRO A 124 9.78 -8.74 3.45
C PRO A 124 8.56 -9.66 3.34
N ILE A 125 7.54 -9.42 4.17
CA ILE A 125 6.28 -10.18 4.15
C ILE A 125 5.56 -9.97 2.82
N PHE A 126 5.45 -8.74 2.34
CA PHE A 126 4.84 -8.44 1.04
C PHE A 126 5.64 -9.04 -0.12
N ILE A 127 6.97 -8.99 -0.09
CA ILE A 127 7.81 -9.61 -1.12
C ILE A 127 7.57 -11.12 -1.17
N PHE A 128 7.55 -11.79 -0.01
CA PHE A 128 7.28 -13.21 0.08
C PHE A 128 5.87 -13.55 -0.42
N ALA A 129 4.86 -12.80 0.02
CA ALA A 129 3.48 -12.97 -0.42
C ALA A 129 3.34 -12.81 -1.94
N ILE A 130 3.90 -11.76 -2.53
CA ILE A 130 3.85 -11.53 -3.98
C ILE A 130 4.53 -12.65 -4.74
N LYS A 131 5.73 -13.10 -4.32
CA LYS A 131 6.44 -14.20 -4.98
C LYS A 131 5.63 -15.51 -4.95
N LYS A 132 4.95 -15.77 -3.83
CA LYS A 132 4.11 -16.97 -3.68
C LYS A 132 2.82 -16.85 -4.50
N LEU A 133 2.22 -15.66 -4.55
CA LEU A 133 0.98 -15.37 -5.28
C LEU A 133 1.20 -15.23 -6.79
N SER A 134 2.38 -14.81 -7.25
CA SER A 134 2.69 -14.65 -8.68
C SER A 134 2.60 -15.95 -9.46
N VAL A 135 2.77 -17.09 -8.78
CA VAL A 135 2.57 -18.43 -9.37
C VAL A 135 1.10 -18.69 -9.75
N PHE A 136 0.16 -18.04 -9.08
CA PHE A 136 -1.28 -18.19 -9.32
C PHE A 136 -1.86 -17.09 -10.23
N VAL A 137 -1.02 -16.21 -10.79
CA VAL A 137 -1.46 -15.15 -11.70
C VAL A 137 -1.79 -15.77 -13.05
N VAL A 138 -3.03 -15.56 -13.50
CA VAL A 138 -3.63 -16.23 -14.66
C VAL A 138 -2.91 -15.92 -15.99
N GLU A 139 -2.12 -14.85 -16.07
CA GLU A 139 -1.25 -14.58 -17.23
C GLU A 139 -0.18 -15.65 -17.48
N GLN A 140 0.16 -16.51 -16.51
CA GLN A 140 1.02 -17.68 -16.76
C GLN A 140 0.27 -18.83 -17.44
N VAL A 141 -1.04 -18.99 -17.19
CA VAL A 141 -1.84 -20.10 -17.71
C VAL A 141 -2.12 -19.96 -19.23
N GLU A 142 -2.18 -18.74 -19.75
CA GLU A 142 -2.30 -18.51 -21.21
C GLU A 142 -0.96 -18.50 -21.95
N ARG A 143 0.16 -18.22 -21.26
CA ARG A 143 1.50 -18.34 -21.87
C ARG A 143 1.96 -19.79 -21.99
N ASP A 144 1.61 -20.65 -21.04
CA ASP A 144 1.94 -22.09 -21.12
C ASP A 144 1.04 -22.88 -22.08
N LYS A 145 -0.11 -22.33 -22.50
CA LYS A 145 -0.93 -22.90 -23.58
C LYS A 145 -0.45 -22.51 -24.99
N LYS A 146 0.52 -21.60 -25.10
CA LYS A 146 1.08 -21.11 -26.38
C LYS A 146 2.52 -21.56 -26.63
N LYS A 147 3.07 -22.42 -25.78
CA LYS A 147 4.31 -23.18 -26.03
C LYS A 147 3.95 -24.61 -26.37
#